data_AF-A0A944Z9Y9-F1
#
_entry.id   AF-A0A944Z9Y9-F1
#
_cell.length_a   1.000
_cell.length_b   1.000
_cell.length_c   1.000
_cell.angle_alpha   90.00
_cell.angle_beta   90.00
_cell.angle_gamma   90.00
#
_symmetry.space_group_name_H-M   'P 1'
#
loop_
_entity.id
_entity.type
_entity.pdbx_description
1 polymer ?
#
loop_
_entity_poly.entity_id
_entity_poly.type
_entity_poly.pdbx_seq_one_letter_code
_entity_poly.pdbx_strand_id
1 'polypeptide(L)'
;MRAHHESHIDDTQDPIEPPTLTERSRDLIEWPKLLDLLAGRAQMFRARELALEIEPSKDETEIERLQDETAEARRVLDESGDIGLGGLIDPRPYIERAELGGMLIGEELRRIGQVMRSLWEAREAAHALGRGTPIIGTIAALIPDLRWL
;
A
#
# COMPACT_ATOMS: atom_id res chain seq x y z
N MET A 1 31.30 49.78 -40.03
CA MET A 1 29.93 49.26 -40.03
C MET A 1 30.00 47.78 -39.70
N ARG A 2 29.23 47.35 -38.68
CA ARG A 2 29.08 46.00 -38.07
C ARG A 2 29.79 45.80 -36.72
N ALA A 3 29.05 46.16 -35.67
CA ALA A 3 29.22 45.64 -34.32
C ALA A 3 28.75 44.18 -34.30
N HIS A 4 29.59 43.29 -33.77
CA HIS A 4 29.21 41.92 -33.44
C HIS A 4 28.34 41.97 -32.18
N HIS A 5 27.06 41.65 -32.35
CA HIS A 5 26.12 41.42 -31.27
C HIS A 5 26.32 39.97 -30.81
N GLU A 6 27.11 39.79 -29.75
CA GLU A 6 27.16 38.53 -29.00
C GLU A 6 25.84 38.42 -28.22
N SER A 7 24.94 37.59 -28.73
CA SER A 7 23.73 37.19 -28.03
C SER A 7 24.14 36.33 -26.83
N HIS A 8 24.07 36.94 -25.65
CA HIS A 8 24.12 36.28 -24.35
C HIS A 8 22.97 35.27 -24.28
N ILE A 9 23.30 33.98 -24.39
CA ILE A 9 22.36 32.90 -24.08
C ILE A 9 22.29 32.85 -22.57
N ASP A 10 21.20 33.38 -22.04
CA ASP A 10 20.82 33.26 -20.64
C ASP A 10 20.35 31.81 -20.41
N ASP A 11 21.30 30.94 -20.03
CA ASP A 11 21.05 29.57 -19.59
C ASP A 11 20.47 29.54 -18.15
N THR A 12 19.54 30.45 -17.85
CA THR A 12 18.62 30.27 -16.72
C THR A 12 17.54 29.32 -17.18
N GLN A 13 17.91 28.04 -17.27
CA GLN A 13 16.96 26.95 -17.39
C GLN A 13 16.11 26.99 -16.13
N ASP A 14 14.84 27.42 -16.26
CA ASP A 14 13.86 27.30 -15.18
C ASP A 14 13.94 25.88 -14.61
N PRO A 15 13.88 25.69 -13.28
CA PRO A 15 13.86 24.37 -12.69
C PRO A 15 12.79 23.54 -13.40
N ILE A 16 13.19 22.44 -14.05
CA ILE A 16 12.25 21.54 -14.71
C ILE A 16 11.40 20.96 -13.59
N GLU A 17 10.23 21.55 -13.35
CA GLU A 17 9.27 20.98 -12.41
C GLU A 17 8.92 19.59 -12.94
N PRO A 18 9.09 18.53 -12.13
CA PRO A 18 8.86 17.18 -12.60
C PRO A 18 7.43 17.07 -13.14
N PRO A 19 7.23 16.43 -14.31
CA PRO A 19 5.94 16.42 -14.97
C PRO A 19 4.89 15.80 -14.05
N THR A 20 3.83 16.56 -13.78
CA THR A 20 2.68 16.04 -13.02
C THR A 20 1.82 15.17 -13.91
N LEU A 21 1.23 14.11 -13.35
CA LEU A 21 0.22 13.33 -14.05
C LEU A 21 -1.03 14.19 -14.23
N THR A 22 -1.13 14.80 -15.42
CA THR A 22 -2.32 15.56 -15.82
C THR A 22 -3.52 14.63 -15.98
N GLU A 23 -4.73 15.18 -15.90
CA GLU A 23 -5.97 14.44 -16.18
C GLU A 23 -5.92 13.75 -17.55
N ARG A 24 -5.42 14.45 -18.57
CA ARG A 24 -5.19 13.88 -19.91
C ARG A 24 -4.25 12.68 -19.91
N SER A 25 -3.19 12.72 -19.10
CA SER A 25 -2.26 11.60 -18.96
C SER A 25 -2.91 10.40 -18.26
N ARG A 26 -3.73 10.65 -17.22
CA ARG A 26 -4.52 9.60 -16.53
C ARG A 26 -5.51 8.92 -17.48
N ASP A 27 -6.16 9.69 -18.34
CA ASP A 27 -7.08 9.15 -19.36
C ASP A 27 -6.34 8.28 -20.38
N LEU A 28 -5.17 8.74 -20.85
CA LEU A 28 -4.37 8.03 -21.86
C LEU A 28 -3.92 6.64 -21.38
N ILE A 29 -3.58 6.52 -20.10
CA ILE A 29 -3.18 5.23 -19.48
C ILE A 29 -4.37 4.45 -18.92
N GLU A 30 -5.58 4.96 -19.10
CA GLU A 30 -6.81 4.39 -18.54
C GLU A 30 -6.70 4.13 -17.03
N TRP A 31 -6.22 5.13 -16.28
CA TRP A 31 -5.89 5.00 -14.85
C TRP A 31 -6.97 4.27 -14.02
N PRO A 32 -8.28 4.57 -14.14
CA PRO A 32 -9.30 3.84 -13.40
C PRO A 32 -9.31 2.33 -13.68
N LYS A 33 -9.08 1.91 -14.92
CA LYS A 33 -9.01 0.48 -15.27
C LYS A 33 -7.78 -0.18 -14.67
N LEU A 34 -6.66 0.54 -14.58
CA LEU A 34 -5.45 0.05 -13.95
C LEU A 34 -5.66 -0.15 -12.44
N LEU A 35 -6.34 0.79 -11.77
CA LEU A 35 -6.73 0.65 -10.37
C LEU A 35 -7.68 -0.55 -10.17
N ASP A 36 -8.67 -0.74 -11.05
CA ASP A 36 -9.57 -1.90 -11.00
C ASP A 36 -8.81 -3.24 -11.14
N LEU A 37 -7.83 -3.30 -12.06
CA LEU A 37 -6.99 -4.47 -12.25
C LEU A 37 -6.14 -4.76 -11.00
N LEU A 38 -5.54 -3.74 -10.39
CA LEU A 38 -4.74 -3.86 -9.18
C LEU A 38 -5.61 -4.31 -8.00
N ALA A 39 -6.75 -3.66 -7.80
CA ALA A 39 -7.73 -3.98 -6.78
C ALA A 39 -8.25 -5.42 -6.93
N GLY A 40 -8.40 -5.91 -8.16
CA GLY A 40 -8.76 -7.30 -8.45
C GLY A 40 -7.69 -8.33 -8.06
N ARG A 41 -6.45 -7.91 -7.82
CA ARG A 41 -5.36 -8.78 -7.31
C ARG A 41 -5.25 -8.77 -5.78
N ALA A 42 -5.92 -7.83 -5.10
CA ALA A 42 -5.88 -7.74 -3.65
C ALA A 42 -6.64 -8.92 -3.01
N GLN A 43 -5.99 -9.59 -2.06
CA GLN A 43 -6.52 -10.75 -1.34
C GLN A 43 -7.43 -10.37 -0.16
N MET A 44 -7.26 -9.16 0.36
CA MET A 44 -7.95 -8.63 1.54
C MET A 44 -8.82 -7.43 1.15
N PHE A 45 -10.00 -7.32 1.76
CA PHE A 45 -10.94 -6.21 1.54
C PHE A 45 -10.28 -4.83 1.66
N ARG A 46 -9.47 -4.61 2.71
CA ARG A 46 -8.81 -3.32 2.93
C ARG A 46 -7.73 -3.04 1.88
N ALA A 47 -6.98 -4.05 1.45
CA ALA A 47 -6.00 -3.90 0.38
C ALA A 47 -6.67 -3.54 -0.95
N ARG A 48 -7.88 -4.05 -1.21
CA ARG A 48 -8.68 -3.68 -2.38
C ARG A 48 -9.09 -2.21 -2.35
N GLU A 49 -9.56 -1.71 -1.20
CA GLU A 49 -9.91 -0.30 -1.02
C GLU A 49 -8.69 0.60 -1.24
N LEU A 50 -7.56 0.27 -0.59
CA LEU A 50 -6.32 1.02 -0.74
C LEU A 50 -5.84 1.04 -2.20
N ALA A 51 -5.93 -0.08 -2.91
CA ALA A 51 -5.57 -0.15 -4.32
C ALA A 51 -6.40 0.76 -5.23
N LEU A 52 -7.67 1.02 -4.89
CA LEU A 52 -8.55 1.93 -5.63
C LEU A 52 -8.28 3.41 -5.32
N GLU A 53 -7.60 3.69 -4.21
CA GLU A 53 -7.28 5.05 -3.74
C GLU A 53 -5.82 5.45 -4.05
N ILE A 54 -5.03 4.57 -4.69
CA ILE A 54 -3.64 4.86 -5.04
C ILE A 54 -3.55 6.05 -6.00
N GLU A 55 -2.66 6.96 -5.66
CA GLU A 55 -2.28 8.10 -6.49
C GLU A 55 -0.75 8.03 -6.72
N PRO A 56 -0.27 8.32 -7.94
CA PRO A 56 1.16 8.31 -8.24
C PRO A 56 1.87 9.47 -7.54
N SER A 57 3.02 9.17 -6.95
CA SER A 57 3.90 10.19 -6.36
C SER A 57 4.81 10.83 -7.41
N LYS A 58 5.20 12.09 -7.17
CA LYS A 58 6.26 12.81 -7.90
C LYS A 58 7.50 13.07 -7.05
N ASP A 59 7.46 12.72 -5.76
CA ASP A 59 8.58 12.86 -4.85
C ASP A 59 9.46 11.62 -4.98
N GLU A 60 10.68 11.82 -5.47
CA GLU A 60 11.67 10.76 -5.68
C GLU A 60 11.93 9.97 -4.40
N THR A 61 12.01 10.63 -3.25
CA THR A 61 12.26 9.97 -1.96
C THR A 61 11.10 9.03 -1.60
N GLU A 62 9.87 9.46 -1.86
CA GLU A 62 8.69 8.63 -1.61
C GLU A 62 8.58 7.48 -2.62
N ILE A 63 8.95 7.71 -3.88
CA ILE A 63 8.97 6.66 -4.91
C ILE A 63 9.98 5.57 -4.52
N GLU A 64 11.20 5.94 -4.14
CA GLU A 64 12.22 4.99 -3.68
C GLU A 64 11.73 4.21 -2.46
N ARG A 65 11.17 4.91 -1.46
CA ARG A 65 10.62 4.27 -0.25
C ARG A 65 9.50 3.27 -0.58
N LEU A 66 8.58 3.60 -1.47
CA LEU A 66 7.48 2.71 -1.89
C LEU A 66 7.99 1.49 -2.68
N GLN A 67 9.03 1.68 -3.50
CA GLN A 67 9.67 0.58 -4.23
C GLN A 67 10.41 -0.37 -3.28
N ASP A 68 11.14 0.17 -2.30
CA ASP A 68 11.81 -0.62 -1.26
C ASP A 68 10.79 -1.40 -0.40
N GLU A 69 9.68 -0.75 0.00
CA GLU A 69 8.57 -1.40 0.70
C GLU A 69 8.01 -2.57 -0.11
N THR A 70 7.79 -2.37 -1.42
CA THR A 70 7.29 -3.41 -2.34
C THR A 70 8.30 -4.55 -2.49
N ALA A 71 9.60 -4.25 -2.57
CA ALA A 71 10.66 -5.25 -2.68
C ALA A 71 10.80 -6.08 -1.40
N GLU A 72 10.65 -5.47 -0.22
CA GLU A 72 10.56 -6.18 1.05
C GLU A 72 9.31 -7.06 1.13
N ALA A 73 8.13 -6.53 0.77
CA ALA A 73 6.89 -7.31 0.80
C ALA A 73 6.97 -8.54 -0.13
N ARG A 74 7.57 -8.38 -1.31
CA ARG A 74 7.84 -9.49 -2.23
C ARG A 74 8.72 -10.56 -1.57
N ARG A 75 9.81 -10.17 -0.91
CA ARG A 75 10.69 -11.11 -0.19
C ARG A 75 9.95 -11.88 0.90
N VAL A 76 9.13 -11.19 1.71
CA VAL A 76 8.30 -11.86 2.73
C VAL A 76 7.42 -12.93 2.10
N LEU A 77 6.74 -12.61 0.99
CA LEU A 77 5.85 -13.55 0.30
C LEU A 77 6.63 -14.72 -0.34
N ASP A 78 7.80 -14.46 -0.92
CA ASP A 78 8.61 -15.50 -1.56
C ASP A 78 9.17 -16.49 -0.52
N GLU A 79 9.53 -16.01 0.67
CA GLU A 79 10.10 -16.84 1.74
C GLU A 79 9.04 -17.50 2.64
N SER A 80 7.93 -16.80 2.91
CA SER A 80 6.88 -17.28 3.84
C SER A 80 5.72 -17.98 3.12
N GLY A 81 5.59 -17.81 1.80
CA GLY A 81 4.48 -18.33 1.02
C GLY A 81 3.16 -17.60 1.32
N ASP A 82 2.08 -18.36 1.49
CA ASP A 82 0.78 -17.81 1.84
C ASP A 82 0.77 -17.37 3.32
N ILE A 83 0.58 -16.07 3.53
CA ILE A 83 0.52 -15.43 4.85
C ILE A 83 -0.92 -15.26 5.38
N GLY A 84 -1.89 -15.97 4.78
CA GLY A 84 -3.23 -16.10 5.33
C GLY A 84 -4.14 -14.87 5.16
N LEU A 85 -3.77 -13.90 4.32
CA LEU A 85 -4.55 -12.67 4.10
C LEU A 85 -5.73 -12.84 3.12
N GLY A 86 -5.85 -14.00 2.47
CA GLY A 86 -6.91 -14.31 1.51
C GLY A 86 -8.23 -14.72 2.16
N GLY A 87 -9.35 -14.32 1.53
CA GLY A 87 -10.69 -14.80 1.89
C GLY A 87 -11.24 -14.25 3.22
N LEU A 88 -10.61 -13.19 3.74
CA LEU A 88 -11.04 -12.51 4.95
C LEU A 88 -12.29 -11.67 4.73
N ILE A 89 -13.21 -11.74 5.70
CA ILE A 89 -14.36 -10.82 5.74
C ILE A 89 -13.91 -9.41 6.13
N ASP A 90 -14.72 -8.42 5.77
CA ASP A 90 -14.64 -7.11 6.39
C ASP A 90 -15.28 -7.17 7.80
N PRO A 91 -14.51 -6.97 8.88
CA PRO A 91 -15.02 -7.04 10.24
C PRO A 91 -15.77 -5.77 10.68
N ARG A 92 -15.63 -4.63 9.95
CA ARG A 92 -16.14 -3.31 10.38
C ARG A 92 -17.64 -3.32 10.73
N PRO A 93 -18.54 -3.91 9.91
CA PRO A 93 -19.97 -3.90 10.23
C PRO A 93 -20.30 -4.64 11.54
N TYR A 94 -19.53 -5.69 11.87
CA TYR A 94 -19.72 -6.44 13.12
C TYR A 94 -19.17 -5.66 14.32
N ILE A 95 -18.01 -5.01 14.16
CA ILE A 95 -17.40 -4.16 15.20
C ILE A 95 -18.32 -2.98 15.51
N GLU A 96 -18.76 -2.24 14.49
CA GLU A 96 -19.68 -1.10 14.63
C GLU A 96 -20.98 -1.50 15.35
N ARG A 97 -21.55 -2.66 15.01
CA ARG A 97 -22.74 -3.17 15.69
C ARG A 97 -22.47 -3.52 17.15
N ALA A 98 -21.31 -4.13 17.45
CA ALA A 98 -20.93 -4.48 18.81
C ALA A 98 -20.69 -3.24 19.67
N GLU A 99 -20.08 -2.19 19.11
CA GLU A 99 -19.88 -0.88 19.77
C GLU A 99 -21.22 -0.22 20.16
N LEU A 100 -22.26 -0.41 19.35
CA LEU A 100 -23.62 0.05 19.63
C LEU A 100 -24.40 -0.85 20.62
N GLY A 101 -23.74 -1.85 21.21
CA GLY A 101 -24.34 -2.79 22.17
C GLY A 101 -25.10 -3.96 21.54
N GLY A 102 -24.97 -4.15 20.22
CA GLY A 102 -25.55 -5.31 19.52
C GLY A 102 -24.78 -6.59 19.80
N MET A 103 -25.49 -7.72 19.87
CA MET A 103 -24.87 -9.03 20.08
C MET A 103 -24.25 -9.59 18.79
N LEU A 104 -23.10 -10.24 18.92
CA LEU A 104 -22.48 -11.05 17.87
C LEU A 104 -22.81 -12.52 18.08
N ILE A 105 -23.23 -13.21 17.02
CA ILE A 105 -23.44 -14.66 17.06
C ILE A 105 -22.09 -15.41 16.90
N GLY A 106 -22.07 -16.68 17.28
CA GLY A 106 -20.84 -17.49 17.28
C GLY A 106 -20.13 -17.55 15.93
N GLU A 107 -20.86 -17.56 14.81
CA GLU A 107 -20.26 -17.53 13.47
C GLU A 107 -19.53 -16.21 13.20
N GLU A 108 -20.11 -15.08 13.60
CA GLU A 108 -19.52 -13.75 13.38
C GLU A 108 -18.27 -13.58 14.24
N LEU A 109 -18.31 -14.02 15.50
CA LEU A 109 -17.14 -14.05 16.38
C LEU A 109 -16.03 -14.92 15.80
N ARG A 110 -16.35 -16.10 15.27
CA ARG A 110 -15.38 -16.98 14.60
C ARG A 110 -14.73 -16.29 13.40
N ARG A 111 -15.52 -15.60 12.59
CA ARG A 111 -15.03 -14.86 11.40
C ARG A 111 -14.10 -13.70 11.80
N ILE A 112 -14.43 -12.96 12.85
CA ILE A 112 -13.54 -11.92 13.41
C ILE A 112 -12.25 -12.55 13.92
N GLY A 113 -12.34 -13.66 14.67
CA GLY A 113 -11.16 -14.38 15.15
C GLY A 113 -10.26 -14.90 14.01
N GLN A 114 -10.83 -15.24 12.85
CA GLN A 114 -10.06 -15.59 11.66
C GLN A 114 -9.29 -14.39 11.12
N VAL A 115 -9.89 -13.20 11.04
CA VAL A 115 -9.18 -11.96 10.66
C VAL A 115 -8.03 -11.68 11.62
N MET A 116 -8.27 -11.78 12.92
CA MET A 116 -7.25 -11.57 13.94
C MET A 116 -6.07 -12.54 13.80
N ARG A 117 -6.36 -13.82 13.56
CA ARG A 117 -5.33 -14.84 13.33
C ARG A 117 -4.48 -14.54 12.10
N SER A 118 -5.11 -14.20 10.98
CA SER A 118 -4.40 -13.87 9.74
C SER A 118 -3.53 -12.61 9.87
N LEU A 119 -3.99 -11.59 10.60
CA LEU A 119 -3.17 -10.41 10.89
C LEU A 119 -1.93 -10.78 11.72
N TRP A 120 -2.08 -11.68 12.68
CA TRP A 120 -0.96 -12.18 13.47
C TRP A 120 0.01 -13.00 12.61
N GLU A 121 -0.48 -13.91 11.76
CA GLU A 121 0.36 -14.69 10.83
C GLU A 121 1.17 -13.78 9.89
N ALA A 122 0.53 -12.73 9.35
CA ALA A 122 1.21 -11.72 8.54
C ALA A 122 2.29 -10.95 9.31
N ARG A 123 2.03 -10.63 10.59
CA ARG A 123 3.03 -9.99 11.47
C ARG A 123 4.24 -10.89 11.69
N GLU A 124 4.02 -12.17 12.00
CA GLU A 124 5.12 -13.12 12.21
C GLU A 124 5.95 -13.32 10.93
N ALA A 125 5.28 -13.45 9.78
CA ALA A 125 5.96 -13.53 8.48
C ALA A 125 6.84 -12.31 8.20
N ALA A 126 6.35 -11.10 8.50
CA ALA A 126 7.11 -9.86 8.35
C ALA A 126 8.35 -9.82 9.26
N HIS A 127 8.27 -10.37 10.47
CA HIS A 127 9.38 -10.41 11.42
C HIS A 127 10.35 -11.58 11.21
N ALA A 128 9.93 -12.65 10.52
CA ALA A 128 10.74 -13.85 10.29
C ALA A 128 12.07 -13.54 9.57
N LEU A 129 12.06 -12.54 8.67
CA LEU A 129 13.24 -12.11 7.91
C LEU A 129 14.14 -11.12 8.67
N GLY A 130 13.72 -10.69 9.86
CA GLY A 130 14.49 -9.86 10.77
C GLY A 130 15.01 -8.58 10.11
N ARG A 131 16.33 -8.48 9.95
CA ARG A 131 16.98 -7.30 9.33
C ARG A 131 16.83 -7.23 7.81
N GLY A 132 16.28 -8.26 7.16
CA GLY A 132 16.04 -8.29 5.71
C GLY A 132 14.84 -7.47 5.26
N THR A 133 13.95 -7.10 6.20
CA THR A 133 12.68 -6.42 5.93
C THR A 133 12.40 -5.29 6.94
N PRO A 134 13.28 -4.29 7.08
CA PRO A 134 13.10 -3.21 8.06
C PRO A 134 11.82 -2.37 7.86
N ILE A 135 11.42 -2.07 6.62
CA ILE A 135 10.21 -1.28 6.33
C ILE A 135 8.95 -2.08 6.66
N ILE A 136 8.84 -3.29 6.12
CA ILE A 136 7.68 -4.17 6.34
C ILE A 136 7.60 -4.61 7.79
N GLY A 137 8.74 -4.87 8.44
CA GLY A 137 8.79 -5.15 9.87
C GLY A 137 8.29 -3.98 10.72
N THR A 138 8.54 -2.74 10.31
CA THR A 138 8.02 -1.53 10.98
C THR A 138 6.51 -1.41 10.79
N ILE A 139 5.99 -1.65 9.58
CA ILE A 139 4.55 -1.64 9.31
C ILE A 139 3.84 -2.74 10.10
N ALA A 140 4.38 -3.96 10.08
CA ALA A 140 3.85 -5.09 10.85
C ALA A 140 3.86 -4.84 12.36
N ALA A 141 4.79 -4.01 12.85
CA ALA A 141 4.82 -3.62 14.26
C ALA A 141 3.54 -2.90 14.73
N LEU A 142 2.76 -2.31 13.81
CA LEU A 142 1.47 -1.67 14.08
C LEU A 142 0.34 -2.66 14.42
N ILE A 143 0.44 -3.92 13.95
CA ILE A 143 -0.53 -4.97 14.28
C ILE A 143 -0.28 -5.40 15.73
N PRO A 144 -1.19 -5.22 16.70
CA PRO A 144 -0.89 -5.56 18.09
C PRO A 144 -0.42 -7.01 18.26
N ASP A 145 0.47 -7.25 19.22
CA ASP A 145 0.80 -8.61 19.61
C ASP A 145 -0.43 -9.26 20.24
N LEU A 146 -1.01 -10.26 19.59
CA LEU A 146 -2.24 -10.93 20.02
C LEU A 146 -2.00 -12.22 20.81
N ARG A 147 -0.75 -12.54 21.18
CA ARG A 147 -0.43 -13.81 21.89
C ARG A 147 -1.09 -13.98 23.26
N TRP A 148 -1.67 -12.91 23.81
CA TRP A 148 -2.34 -12.89 25.11
C TRP A 148 -3.87 -12.99 25.02
N LEU A 149 -4.43 -13.06 23.82
CA LEU A 149 -5.86 -13.34 23.56
C LEU A 149 -6.08 -14.83 23.29
#